data_AF-A0A922M4F1-F1
#
_entry.id   AF-A0A922M4F1-F1
#
_cell.length_a   1.000
_cell.length_b   1.000
_cell.length_c   1.000
_cell.angle_alpha   90.00
_cell.angle_beta   90.00
_cell.angle_gamma   90.00
#
_symmetry.space_group_name_H-M   'P 1'
#
loop_
_entity.id
_entity.type
_entity.pdbx_description
1 polymer ?
#
loop_
_entity_poly.entity_id
_entity_poly.type
_entity_poly.pdbx_seq_one_letter_code
_entity_poly.pdbx_strand_id
1 'polypeptide(L)'
;MDIAMGHLNPEEIFAVQALAAMWRLGAGRRDSANGSSGNEDSHSEEEKQNDEYSGGSTSSDDIQPDNAEVARNREPDTVDNCYPIEVVHGQQEQEEVVEQDEQDEHEQEQDEPETSDDGNCVPIGEGNAKVPLRILKGADYTMYTKVTRKLLQAVFTRKTLATHSLTGKPSPAFLNRPPKKLLDPLIVDDIVRYVCRRCNVAPNLVRTAITRKCTDEAKLYQKRRRLRRLARQRRNIENIPPPQP
;
A
#
# COMPACT_ATOMS: atom_id res chain seq x y z
N MET A 1 -18.26 12.85 42.16
CA MET A 1 -18.60 12.64 40.73
C MET A 1 -17.30 12.22 40.09
N ASP A 2 -17.05 10.93 40.16
CA ASP A 2 -15.72 10.36 40.01
C ASP A 2 -15.62 9.82 38.59
N ILE A 3 -14.74 10.42 37.79
CA ILE A 3 -14.52 10.01 36.40
C ILE A 3 -13.49 8.90 36.42
N ALA A 4 -13.95 7.67 36.19
CA ALA A 4 -13.07 6.50 36.10
C ALA A 4 -12.07 6.66 34.95
N MET A 5 -10.79 6.71 35.28
CA MET A 5 -9.70 6.60 34.31
C MET A 5 -9.68 5.18 33.73
N GLY A 6 -9.91 5.04 32.42
CA GLY A 6 -9.88 3.76 31.73
C GLY A 6 -8.50 3.11 31.81
N HIS A 7 -8.44 1.91 32.39
CA HIS A 7 -7.21 1.14 32.55
C HIS A 7 -6.79 0.57 31.19
N LEU A 8 -5.74 1.14 30.58
CA LEU A 8 -5.16 0.59 29.35
C LEU A 8 -4.37 -0.68 29.66
N ASN A 9 -4.62 -1.74 28.90
CA ASN A 9 -3.97 -3.04 29.11
C ASN A 9 -2.46 -2.94 28.85
N PRO A 10 -1.59 -3.46 29.74
CA PRO A 10 -0.14 -3.32 29.61
C PRO A 10 0.43 -4.01 28.36
N GLU A 11 -0.24 -5.04 27.81
CA GLU A 11 0.23 -5.74 26.62
C GLU A 11 0.18 -4.90 25.33
N GLU A 12 -0.78 -3.96 25.21
CA GLU A 12 -0.83 -3.07 24.04
C GLU A 12 0.32 -2.05 24.04
N ILE A 13 0.85 -1.70 25.21
CA ILE A 13 1.97 -0.75 25.34
C ILE A 13 3.27 -1.37 24.79
N PHE A 14 3.50 -2.66 25.03
CA PHE A 14 4.68 -3.37 24.51
C PHE A 14 4.66 -3.48 22.97
N ALA A 15 3.49 -3.71 22.36
CA ALA A 15 3.37 -3.81 20.91
C ALA A 15 3.75 -2.49 20.19
N VAL A 16 3.36 -1.34 20.76
CA VAL A 16 3.70 -0.02 20.20
C VAL A 16 5.19 0.30 20.38
N GLN A 17 5.79 -0.06 21.51
CA GLN A 17 7.23 0.11 21.74
C GLN A 17 8.10 -0.77 20.82
N ALA A 18 7.71 -2.03 20.59
CA ALA A 18 8.44 -2.93 19.70
C ALA A 18 8.48 -2.44 18.24
N LEU A 19 7.37 -1.89 17.73
CA LEU A 19 7.28 -1.29 16.40
C LEU A 19 8.10 0.01 16.26
N ALA A 20 8.26 0.79 17.34
CA ALA A 20 9.14 1.95 17.36
C ALA A 20 10.62 1.56 17.41
N ALA A 21 10.98 0.52 18.16
CA ALA A 21 12.35 0.02 18.26
C ALA A 21 12.87 -0.54 16.93
N MET A 22 12.05 -1.33 16.21
CA MET A 22 12.43 -1.90 14.92
C MET A 22 12.73 -0.85 13.84
N TRP A 23 12.15 0.36 13.93
CA TRP A 23 12.47 1.43 12.98
C TRP A 23 13.82 2.11 13.26
N ARG A 24 14.39 1.94 14.47
CA ARG A 24 15.60 2.63 14.95
C ARG A 24 16.91 1.87 14.69
N LEU A 25 16.85 0.58 14.34
CA LEU A 25 18.04 -0.23 13.99
C LEU A 25 18.34 -0.32 12.48
N GLY A 26 17.50 0.27 11.62
CA GLY A 26 17.56 0.08 10.16
C GLY A 26 18.46 1.06 9.38
N ALA A 27 19.16 1.99 10.02
CA ALA A 27 19.91 3.05 9.33
C ALA A 27 21.25 3.38 10.01
N GLY A 28 22.34 2.76 9.53
CA GLY A 28 23.67 3.10 10.00
C GLY A 28 24.81 2.30 9.38
N ARG A 29 25.38 2.81 8.28
CA ARG A 29 26.83 3.04 8.08
C ARG A 29 27.11 3.54 6.66
N ARG A 30 27.57 4.79 6.56
CA ARG A 30 28.49 5.23 5.52
C ARG A 30 29.76 5.60 6.25
N ASP A 31 30.80 4.79 6.08
CA ASP A 31 32.09 5.07 6.70
C ASP A 31 32.83 6.08 5.80
N SER A 32 33.14 7.25 6.35
CA SER A 32 33.96 8.29 5.71
C SER A 32 35.43 8.14 6.13
N ALA A 33 36.36 8.14 5.18
CA ALA A 33 37.80 8.25 5.47
C ALA A 33 38.60 8.84 4.29
N ASN A 34 39.66 9.59 4.64
CA ASN A 34 40.71 10.21 3.80
C ASN A 34 40.30 11.26 2.73
N GLY A 35 41.05 12.34 2.50
CA GLY A 35 42.20 12.91 3.23
C GLY A 35 43.47 13.13 2.39
N SER A 36 43.79 14.40 2.11
CA SER A 36 45.11 14.98 1.73
C SER A 36 44.88 16.48 1.42
N SER A 37 45.65 17.43 1.97
CA SER A 37 46.86 18.03 1.35
C SER A 37 46.74 18.22 -0.17
N GLY A 38 46.86 19.42 -0.75
CA GLY A 38 47.57 20.62 -0.31
C GLY A 38 48.67 20.91 -1.33
N ASN A 39 48.65 22.08 -1.96
CA ASN A 39 49.81 22.78 -2.54
C ASN A 39 49.39 24.13 -3.15
N GLU A 40 50.36 25.04 -3.17
CA GLU A 40 50.37 26.28 -3.93
C GLU A 40 50.52 25.95 -5.44
N ASP A 41 50.05 26.82 -6.35
CA ASP A 41 50.97 27.74 -7.05
C ASP A 41 50.22 28.75 -7.95
N SER A 42 50.93 29.80 -8.34
CA SER A 42 50.50 30.77 -9.36
C SER A 42 51.08 30.39 -10.72
N HIS A 43 50.39 30.62 -11.84
CA HIS A 43 51.02 31.15 -13.06
C HIS A 43 50.01 31.59 -14.13
N SER A 44 50.53 32.28 -15.15
CA SER A 44 49.82 33.06 -16.16
C SER A 44 49.65 32.38 -17.52
N GLU A 45 48.70 32.91 -18.29
CA GLU A 45 48.74 33.14 -19.75
C GLU A 45 48.68 31.98 -20.79
N GLU A 46 48.31 32.45 -21.98
CA GLU A 46 48.42 31.93 -23.35
C GLU A 46 47.47 30.86 -23.92
N GLU A 47 46.97 31.24 -25.10
CA GLU A 47 46.40 30.42 -26.15
C GLU A 47 47.33 29.26 -26.56
N LYS A 48 46.73 28.11 -26.94
CA LYS A 48 46.85 27.67 -28.35
C LYS A 48 45.87 26.59 -28.78
N GLN A 49 45.71 26.62 -30.09
CA GLN A 49 44.94 25.80 -31.02
C GLN A 49 45.59 24.41 -31.22
N ASN A 50 44.96 23.54 -32.03
CA ASN A 50 45.48 22.26 -32.56
C ASN A 50 45.41 21.04 -31.59
N ASP A 51 45.31 19.78 -32.04
CA ASP A 51 44.88 19.20 -33.33
C ASP A 51 44.40 17.75 -33.12
N GLU A 52 43.61 17.28 -34.10
CA GLU A 52 43.46 15.90 -34.59
C GLU A 52 44.30 14.75 -33.97
N TYR A 53 43.65 13.69 -33.46
CA TYR A 53 44.23 12.33 -33.52
C TYR A 53 43.17 11.23 -33.66
N SER A 54 43.56 10.13 -34.32
CA SER A 54 42.68 9.10 -34.87
C SER A 54 43.10 7.69 -34.45
N GLY A 55 42.13 6.77 -34.39
CA GLY A 55 42.36 5.32 -34.53
C GLY A 55 42.85 4.56 -33.28
N GLY A 56 42.42 3.30 -33.17
CA GLY A 56 42.84 2.40 -32.08
C GLY A 56 41.98 1.14 -31.97
N SER A 57 42.08 0.22 -32.93
CA SER A 57 41.37 -1.07 -32.92
C SER A 57 42.32 -2.22 -32.56
N THR A 58 41.89 -3.08 -31.63
CA THR A 58 42.50 -4.40 -31.33
C THR A 58 41.36 -5.35 -30.93
N SER A 59 40.95 -6.30 -31.78
CA SER A 59 41.47 -7.69 -31.84
C SER A 59 41.46 -8.36 -30.45
N SER A 60 40.47 -9.21 -30.17
CA SER A 60 40.47 -10.67 -30.45
C SER A 60 41.38 -11.45 -29.49
N ASP A 61 40.80 -12.38 -28.73
CA ASP A 61 41.31 -13.75 -28.57
C ASP A 61 40.23 -14.67 -27.98
N ASP A 62 40.05 -15.83 -28.62
CA ASP A 62 39.07 -16.87 -28.30
C ASP A 62 39.64 -17.87 -27.27
N ILE A 63 38.88 -18.21 -26.21
CA ILE A 63 39.10 -19.44 -25.43
C ILE A 63 37.76 -20.12 -25.04
N GLN A 64 37.47 -21.21 -25.75
CA GLN A 64 36.68 -22.39 -25.33
C GLN A 64 37.46 -23.64 -25.82
N PRO A 65 37.15 -24.88 -25.41
CA PRO A 65 36.21 -25.38 -24.39
C PRO A 65 37.03 -26.05 -23.23
N ASP A 66 36.73 -27.18 -22.55
CA ASP A 66 35.57 -28.09 -22.41
C ASP A 66 35.53 -28.70 -20.98
N ASN A 67 34.38 -29.27 -20.58
CA ASN A 67 34.25 -30.70 -20.22
C ASN A 67 32.83 -31.07 -19.75
N ALA A 68 32.38 -32.22 -20.26
CA ALA A 68 31.19 -32.98 -19.88
C ALA A 68 31.40 -33.68 -18.50
N GLU A 69 30.47 -34.38 -17.82
CA GLU A 69 29.04 -34.71 -18.00
C GLU A 69 28.51 -35.33 -16.68
N VAL A 70 27.32 -35.96 -16.71
CA VAL A 70 26.80 -36.99 -15.77
C VAL A 70 26.08 -36.51 -14.48
N ALA A 71 24.81 -36.18 -14.68
CA ALA A 71 23.62 -36.80 -14.04
C ALA A 71 23.50 -36.94 -12.50
N ARG A 72 22.32 -36.55 -11.98
CA ARG A 72 21.22 -37.52 -11.70
C ARG A 72 19.92 -36.84 -11.28
N ASN A 73 18.81 -37.45 -11.67
CA ASN A 73 17.44 -37.05 -11.35
C ASN A 73 17.15 -37.12 -9.84
N ARG A 74 16.38 -36.16 -9.32
CA ARG A 74 15.46 -36.39 -8.19
C ARG A 74 14.41 -35.27 -8.08
N GLU A 75 13.22 -35.55 -8.60
CA GLU A 75 12.00 -35.00 -8.00
C GLU A 75 11.79 -35.67 -6.64
N PRO A 76 11.13 -34.97 -5.70
CA PRO A 76 9.89 -35.54 -5.19
C PRO A 76 8.77 -34.51 -5.03
N ASP A 77 7.61 -34.84 -5.59
CA ASP A 77 6.33 -34.33 -5.11
C ASP A 77 6.06 -34.87 -3.69
N THR A 78 5.96 -33.98 -2.70
CA THR A 78 5.18 -34.26 -1.48
C THR A 78 4.46 -33.01 -1.01
N VAL A 79 3.13 -33.10 -0.99
CA VAL A 79 2.22 -32.15 -0.35
C VAL A 79 2.34 -32.21 1.17
N ASP A 80 2.50 -31.05 1.82
CA ASP A 80 2.22 -30.82 3.26
C ASP A 80 2.08 -29.30 3.47
N ASN A 81 0.89 -28.70 3.50
CA ASN A 81 -0.18 -28.85 4.48
C ASN A 81 0.21 -28.55 5.94
N CYS A 82 0.92 -27.44 6.17
CA CYS A 82 1.16 -26.92 7.52
C CYS A 82 0.19 -25.77 7.86
N TYR A 83 -0.91 -26.10 8.56
CA TYR A 83 -1.48 -25.31 9.67
C TYR A 83 -2.46 -26.20 10.45
N PRO A 84 -2.18 -26.56 11.71
CA PRO A 84 -3.15 -27.24 12.54
C PRO A 84 -4.29 -26.28 12.92
N ILE A 85 -5.53 -26.73 12.73
CA ILE A 85 -6.72 -26.12 13.31
C ILE A 85 -7.00 -26.89 14.60
N GLU A 86 -6.79 -26.27 15.76
CA GLU A 86 -7.26 -26.85 17.00
C GLU A 86 -8.79 -26.73 17.08
N VAL A 87 -9.45 -27.87 17.24
CA VAL A 87 -10.90 -27.99 17.31
C VAL A 87 -11.33 -28.00 18.78
N VAL A 88 -11.82 -26.87 19.27
CA VAL A 88 -12.50 -26.80 20.57
C VAL A 88 -14.00 -27.05 20.34
N HIS A 89 -14.53 -28.08 21.00
CA HIS A 89 -15.95 -28.46 20.96
C HIS A 89 -16.75 -27.78 22.08
N GLY A 90 -18.04 -27.53 21.80
CA GLY A 90 -19.06 -27.14 22.79
C GLY A 90 -19.24 -25.62 22.95
N GLN A 91 -20.47 -25.07 23.04
CA GLN A 91 -21.80 -25.68 23.13
C GLN A 91 -22.83 -24.89 22.29
N GLN A 92 -23.96 -25.52 21.95
CA GLN A 92 -25.09 -24.93 21.21
C GLN A 92 -26.13 -24.34 22.17
N GLU A 93 -26.77 -23.21 21.83
CA GLU A 93 -28.22 -22.90 21.99
C GLU A 93 -28.58 -21.87 20.88
N GLN A 94 -29.27 -22.29 19.82
CA GLN A 94 -30.70 -22.07 19.51
C GLN A 94 -31.09 -20.62 19.09
N GLU A 95 -31.40 -20.52 17.77
CA GLU A 95 -32.49 -19.77 17.09
C GLU A 95 -32.69 -18.26 17.41
N GLU A 96 -32.75 -17.39 16.40
CA GLU A 96 -33.95 -17.22 15.55
C GLU A 96 -33.65 -17.09 14.04
N VAL A 97 -34.62 -17.55 13.22
CA VAL A 97 -34.58 -17.58 11.75
C VAL A 97 -35.04 -16.25 11.15
N VAL A 98 -34.30 -15.72 10.18
CA VAL A 98 -34.85 -14.79 9.17
C VAL A 98 -34.45 -15.28 7.78
N GLU A 99 -35.33 -16.09 7.19
CA GLU A 99 -35.35 -16.35 5.75
C GLU A 99 -35.88 -15.10 5.03
N GLN A 100 -35.17 -14.64 4.01
CA GLN A 100 -35.76 -13.88 2.90
C GLN A 100 -35.11 -14.35 1.58
N ASP A 101 -35.96 -14.54 0.58
CA ASP A 101 -35.68 -15.25 -0.66
C ASP A 101 -34.62 -14.62 -1.58
N GLU A 102 -34.10 -15.44 -2.48
CA GLU A 102 -33.25 -15.00 -3.59
C GLU A 102 -34.06 -14.21 -4.63
N GLN A 103 -33.90 -12.87 -4.66
CA GLN A 103 -34.05 -12.09 -5.89
C GLN A 103 -32.95 -11.03 -6.05
N ASP A 104 -32.30 -11.12 -7.20
CA ASP A 104 -31.56 -10.09 -7.92
C ASP A 104 -30.25 -9.46 -7.39
N GLU A 105 -29.51 -8.91 -8.36
CA GLU A 105 -28.18 -8.34 -8.19
C GLU A 105 -28.21 -7.02 -7.41
N HIS A 106 -27.84 -7.04 -6.12
CA HIS A 106 -27.44 -5.82 -5.44
C HIS A 106 -26.17 -5.91 -4.59
N GLU A 107 -25.30 -4.93 -4.80
CA GLU A 107 -24.01 -4.82 -4.14
C GLU A 107 -24.22 -4.32 -2.71
N GLN A 108 -24.03 -5.19 -1.70
CA GLN A 108 -23.76 -4.69 -0.34
C GLN A 108 -22.33 -4.10 -0.28
N GLU A 109 -22.22 -2.88 -0.79
CA GLU A 109 -21.21 -1.92 -0.39
C GLU A 109 -21.54 -1.42 1.02
N GLN A 110 -20.61 -1.60 1.95
CA GLN A 110 -20.71 -1.01 3.28
C GLN A 110 -20.41 0.49 3.15
N ASP A 111 -21.37 1.36 3.47
CA ASP A 111 -21.24 2.82 3.46
C ASP A 111 -20.58 3.38 2.18
N GLU A 112 -21.26 3.24 1.04
CA GLU A 112 -21.27 4.40 0.15
C GLU A 112 -22.05 5.52 0.86
N PRO A 113 -21.59 6.78 0.83
CA PRO A 113 -22.43 7.90 1.19
C PRO A 113 -23.49 8.08 0.10
N GLU A 114 -24.56 7.28 0.18
CA GLU A 114 -25.88 7.49 -0.43
C GLU A 114 -26.49 8.80 0.12
N THR A 115 -25.82 9.91 -0.22
CA THR A 115 -26.38 11.23 -0.20
C THR A 115 -26.28 11.77 -1.61
N SER A 116 -27.42 11.76 -2.30
CA SER A 116 -27.75 12.71 -3.37
C SER A 116 -27.71 14.15 -2.81
N ASP A 117 -26.50 14.60 -2.47
CA ASP A 117 -26.16 15.97 -2.07
C ASP A 117 -25.70 16.75 -3.32
N ASP A 118 -26.37 16.51 -4.46
CA ASP A 118 -26.10 17.11 -5.78
C ASP A 118 -26.10 18.64 -5.75
N GLY A 119 -26.73 19.23 -4.73
CA GLY A 119 -26.79 20.68 -4.54
C GLY A 119 -25.53 21.34 -3.96
N ASN A 120 -24.50 20.61 -3.48
CA ASN A 120 -23.42 21.28 -2.70
C ASN A 120 -22.01 20.64 -2.75
N CYS A 121 -21.60 20.14 -3.93
CA CYS A 121 -20.20 19.81 -4.18
C CYS A 121 -19.36 21.06 -4.48
N VAL A 122 -18.22 21.21 -3.81
CA VAL A 122 -17.30 22.35 -3.95
C VAL A 122 -15.97 21.89 -4.57
N PRO A 123 -15.42 22.60 -5.57
CA PRO A 123 -14.10 22.29 -6.13
C PRO A 123 -13.00 22.57 -5.10
N ILE A 124 -11.97 21.72 -5.09
CA ILE A 124 -10.74 21.93 -4.32
C ILE A 124 -9.53 22.06 -5.26
N GLY A 125 -8.51 22.82 -4.85
CA GLY A 125 -7.30 23.03 -5.65
C GLY A 125 -7.56 23.93 -6.87
N GLU A 126 -7.22 23.43 -8.07
CA GLU A 126 -7.57 23.98 -9.39
C GLU A 126 -8.95 23.56 -9.89
N GLY A 127 -9.62 22.63 -9.19
CA GLY A 127 -11.02 22.25 -9.46
C GLY A 127 -11.21 20.95 -10.24
N ASN A 128 -10.15 20.16 -10.42
CA ASN A 128 -10.24 18.80 -10.96
C ASN A 128 -10.95 17.87 -9.96
N ALA A 129 -10.72 18.10 -8.67
CA ALA A 129 -11.39 17.39 -7.57
C ALA A 129 -12.60 18.19 -7.04
N LYS A 130 -13.75 17.53 -6.90
CA LYS A 130 -14.97 18.07 -6.27
C LYS A 130 -15.30 17.27 -5.01
N VAL A 131 -15.71 17.94 -3.94
CA VAL A 131 -15.99 17.32 -2.64
C VAL A 131 -17.27 17.92 -2.02
N PRO A 132 -18.19 17.10 -1.46
CA PRO A 132 -19.37 17.60 -0.74
C PRO A 132 -18.99 18.57 0.40
N LEU A 133 -19.66 19.72 0.47
CA LEU A 133 -19.37 20.77 1.46
C LEU A 133 -19.46 20.26 2.91
N ARG A 134 -20.31 19.26 3.17
CA ARG A 134 -20.45 18.59 4.49
C ARG A 134 -19.10 18.03 4.98
N ILE A 135 -18.34 17.40 4.08
CA ILE A 135 -17.03 16.79 4.39
C ILE A 135 -15.98 17.87 4.67
N LEU A 136 -16.03 19.00 3.95
CA LEU A 136 -15.13 20.14 4.16
C LEU A 136 -15.43 20.91 5.45
N LYS A 137 -16.70 21.01 5.86
CA LYS A 137 -17.12 21.64 7.12
C LYS A 137 -16.82 20.77 8.34
N GLY A 138 -17.04 19.46 8.27
CA GLY A 138 -16.79 18.49 9.34
C GLY A 138 -15.36 17.93 9.40
N ALA A 139 -14.35 18.70 9.00
CA ALA A 139 -12.96 18.26 8.92
C ALA A 139 -12.06 18.91 9.98
N ASP A 140 -11.39 18.08 10.79
CA ASP A 140 -10.42 18.52 11.79
C ASP A 140 -9.09 18.92 11.12
N TYR A 141 -8.97 20.18 10.68
CA TYR A 141 -7.79 20.66 9.96
C TYR A 141 -6.48 20.67 10.78
N THR A 142 -6.55 20.39 12.08
CA THR A 142 -5.38 20.11 12.94
C THR A 142 -4.73 18.75 12.62
N MET A 143 -5.47 17.79 12.05
CA MET A 143 -5.02 16.42 11.80
C MET A 143 -5.00 16.11 10.31
N TYR A 144 -3.94 16.56 9.62
CA TYR A 144 -3.78 16.40 8.16
C TYR A 144 -4.03 14.96 7.66
N THR A 145 -3.66 13.93 8.44
CA THR A 145 -3.87 12.52 8.10
C THR A 145 -5.35 12.13 8.07
N LYS A 146 -6.17 12.63 9.01
CA LYS A 146 -7.62 12.43 9.02
C LYS A 146 -8.28 13.13 7.84
N VAL A 147 -7.93 14.41 7.62
CA VAL A 147 -8.47 15.22 6.50
C VAL A 147 -8.14 14.57 5.16
N THR A 148 -6.88 14.21 4.92
CA THR A 148 -6.45 13.53 3.69
C THR A 148 -7.24 12.24 3.46
N ARG A 149 -7.46 11.43 4.50
CA ARG A 149 -8.23 10.17 4.40
C ARG A 149 -9.72 10.42 4.08
N LYS A 150 -10.35 11.42 4.72
CA LYS A 150 -11.74 11.82 4.41
C LYS A 150 -11.88 12.32 2.96
N LEU A 151 -10.97 13.19 2.50
CA LEU A 151 -10.98 13.70 1.13
C LEU A 151 -10.80 12.58 0.09
N LEU A 152 -9.85 11.66 0.30
CA LEU A 152 -9.64 10.52 -0.60
C LEU A 152 -10.89 9.63 -0.72
N GLN A 153 -11.64 9.45 0.37
CA GLN A 153 -12.90 8.67 0.34
C GLN A 153 -14.06 9.42 -0.31
N ALA A 154 -13.99 10.75 -0.40
CA ALA A 154 -14.98 11.57 -1.09
C ALA A 154 -14.75 11.65 -2.61
N VAL A 155 -13.49 11.59 -3.06
CA VAL A 155 -13.12 11.74 -4.48
C VAL A 155 -12.83 10.42 -5.21
N PHE A 156 -12.54 9.34 -4.49
CA PHE A 156 -12.21 8.05 -5.07
C PHE A 156 -12.97 6.92 -4.36
N THR A 157 -13.60 6.04 -5.13
CA THR A 157 -14.24 4.84 -4.60
C THR A 157 -13.23 3.95 -3.86
N ARG A 158 -13.72 3.16 -2.90
CA ARG A 158 -12.89 2.22 -2.11
C ARG A 158 -12.15 1.23 -3.02
N LYS A 159 -12.80 0.79 -4.11
CA LYS A 159 -12.23 -0.08 -5.16
C LYS A 159 -11.06 0.59 -5.88
N THR A 160 -11.17 1.86 -6.24
CA THR A 160 -10.07 2.63 -6.84
C THR A 160 -8.88 2.75 -5.88
N LEU A 161 -9.11 3.18 -4.64
CA LEU A 161 -8.05 3.29 -3.62
C LEU A 161 -7.34 1.95 -3.30
N ALA A 162 -8.06 0.82 -3.37
CA ALA A 162 -7.47 -0.50 -3.16
C ALA A 162 -6.58 -0.98 -4.33
N THR A 163 -6.94 -0.62 -5.56
CA THR A 163 -6.31 -1.13 -6.80
C THR A 163 -5.26 -0.20 -7.41
N HIS A 164 -5.31 1.10 -7.06
CA HIS A 164 -4.41 2.12 -7.57
C HIS A 164 -3.31 2.47 -6.53
N SER A 165 -2.32 3.26 -6.97
CA SER A 165 -1.24 3.80 -6.14
C SER A 165 -0.83 5.20 -6.65
N LEU A 166 -0.03 5.90 -5.85
CA LEU A 166 0.43 7.26 -6.15
C LEU A 166 1.36 7.33 -7.38
N THR A 167 2.02 6.22 -7.76
CA THR A 167 3.03 6.21 -8.84
C THR A 167 2.79 5.18 -9.94
N GLY A 168 1.86 4.24 -9.75
CA GLY A 168 1.64 3.10 -10.66
C GLY A 168 2.81 2.10 -10.77
N LYS A 169 3.97 2.39 -10.16
CA LYS A 169 5.17 1.56 -10.30
C LYS A 169 5.06 0.26 -9.49
N PRO A 170 5.60 -0.87 -9.98
CA PRO A 170 5.72 -2.08 -9.17
C PRO A 170 6.64 -1.82 -7.97
N SER A 171 6.43 -2.56 -6.87
CA SER A 171 7.31 -2.45 -5.70
C SER A 171 8.64 -3.16 -6.00
N PRO A 172 9.81 -2.51 -5.80
CA PRO A 172 11.10 -3.17 -5.99
C PRO A 172 11.27 -4.45 -5.15
N ALA A 173 10.64 -4.49 -3.97
CA ALA A 173 10.66 -5.65 -3.07
C ALA A 173 9.73 -6.81 -3.51
N PHE A 174 8.89 -6.63 -4.54
CA PHE A 174 7.90 -7.63 -4.97
C PHE A 174 7.79 -7.69 -6.50
N LEU A 175 8.88 -8.09 -7.17
CA LEU A 175 8.96 -8.24 -8.63
C LEU A 175 7.84 -9.11 -9.21
N ASN A 176 7.44 -10.17 -8.48
CA ASN A 176 6.39 -11.12 -8.92
C ASN A 176 4.95 -10.60 -8.75
N ARG A 177 4.74 -9.35 -8.34
CA ARG A 177 3.39 -8.76 -8.18
C ARG A 177 3.09 -7.81 -9.34
N PRO A 178 1.91 -7.92 -9.98
CA PRO A 178 1.55 -7.01 -11.06
C PRO A 178 1.50 -5.56 -10.54
N PRO A 179 1.90 -4.58 -11.36
CA PRO A 179 1.87 -3.17 -10.98
C PRO A 179 0.44 -2.72 -10.69
N LYS A 180 0.32 -1.81 -9.71
CA LYS A 180 -0.96 -1.11 -9.44
C LYS A 180 -1.20 -0.05 -10.51
N LYS A 181 -2.46 0.32 -10.74
CA LYS A 181 -2.79 1.47 -11.60
C LYS A 181 -2.37 2.79 -10.93
N LEU A 182 -2.20 3.85 -11.72
CA LEU A 182 -1.87 5.19 -11.24
C LEU A 182 -3.15 5.95 -10.85
N LEU A 183 -3.22 6.52 -9.65
CA LEU A 183 -4.28 7.49 -9.30
C LEU A 183 -4.18 8.74 -10.18
N ASP A 184 -5.32 9.34 -10.53
CA ASP A 184 -5.35 10.58 -11.32
C ASP A 184 -4.45 11.65 -10.67
N PRO A 185 -3.37 12.08 -11.36
CA PRO A 185 -2.39 12.99 -10.78
C PRO A 185 -2.96 14.40 -10.55
N LEU A 186 -3.96 14.84 -11.33
CA LEU A 186 -4.57 16.16 -11.18
C LEU A 186 -5.45 16.22 -9.93
N ILE A 187 -6.31 15.21 -9.74
CA ILE A 187 -7.13 15.05 -8.53
C ILE A 187 -6.24 14.90 -7.29
N VAL A 188 -5.17 14.11 -7.39
CA VAL A 188 -4.19 13.95 -6.31
C VAL A 188 -3.50 15.26 -5.96
N ASP A 189 -3.06 16.05 -6.94
CA ASP A 189 -2.34 17.29 -6.68
C ASP A 189 -3.25 18.38 -6.09
N ASP A 190 -4.52 18.42 -6.49
CA ASP A 190 -5.54 19.27 -5.86
C ASP A 190 -5.77 18.92 -4.38
N ILE A 191 -5.83 17.63 -4.03
CA ILE A 191 -5.92 17.18 -2.63
C ILE A 191 -4.64 17.57 -1.87
N VAL A 192 -3.46 17.36 -2.46
CA VAL A 192 -2.18 17.74 -1.85
C VAL A 192 -2.14 19.23 -1.58
N ARG A 193 -2.41 20.07 -2.57
CA ARG A 193 -2.42 21.54 -2.43
C ARG A 193 -3.47 22.02 -1.43
N TYR A 194 -4.68 21.46 -1.45
CA TYR A 194 -5.74 21.80 -0.49
C TYR A 194 -5.33 21.49 0.95
N VAL A 195 -4.84 20.27 1.22
CA VAL A 195 -4.40 19.88 2.58
C VAL A 195 -3.17 20.66 3.04
N CYS A 196 -2.19 20.90 2.15
CA CYS A 196 -1.02 21.71 2.51
C CYS A 196 -1.42 23.14 2.93
N ARG A 197 -2.30 23.79 2.16
CA ARG A 197 -2.81 25.15 2.47
C ARG A 197 -3.65 25.20 3.75
N ARG A 198 -4.51 24.20 3.99
CA ARG A 198 -5.43 24.18 5.15
C ARG A 198 -4.80 23.72 6.46
N CYS A 199 -3.86 22.77 6.39
CA CYS A 199 -3.24 22.17 7.56
C CYS A 199 -1.81 22.67 7.82
N ASN A 200 -1.27 23.54 6.95
CA ASN A 200 0.10 24.04 6.99
C ASN A 200 1.17 22.92 7.09
N VAL A 201 1.05 21.91 6.22
CA VAL A 201 1.94 20.73 6.17
C VAL A 201 2.69 20.62 4.86
N ALA A 202 3.87 19.99 4.88
CA ALA A 202 4.65 19.71 3.68
C ALA A 202 3.97 18.65 2.79
N PRO A 203 4.04 18.78 1.44
CA PRO A 203 3.33 17.90 0.50
C PRO A 203 3.79 16.43 0.59
N ASN A 204 5.02 16.19 1.01
CA ASN A 204 5.57 14.84 1.20
C ASN A 204 4.85 14.07 2.32
N LEU A 205 4.39 14.76 3.37
CA LEU A 205 3.60 14.14 4.44
C LEU A 205 2.21 13.73 3.92
N VAL A 206 1.58 14.59 3.11
CA VAL A 206 0.28 14.29 2.48
C VAL A 206 0.40 13.10 1.51
N ARG A 207 1.43 13.09 0.65
CA ARG A 207 1.73 11.95 -0.25
C ARG A 207 2.00 10.64 0.49
N THR A 208 2.64 10.71 1.67
CA THR A 208 2.81 9.55 2.56
C THR A 208 1.48 9.07 3.13
N ALA A 209 0.59 9.98 3.53
CA ALA A 209 -0.76 9.65 4.02
C ALA A 209 -1.63 9.02 2.92
N ILE A 210 -1.56 9.52 1.67
CA ILE A 210 -2.23 8.93 0.49
C ILE A 210 -1.73 7.48 0.27
N THR A 211 -0.41 7.28 0.26
CA THR A 211 0.22 5.96 0.06
C THR A 211 -0.20 4.97 1.15
N ARG A 212 -0.26 5.41 2.41
CA ARG A 212 -0.79 4.61 3.52
C ARG A 212 -2.26 4.24 3.31
N LYS A 213 -3.14 5.21 2.99
CA LYS A 213 -4.57 4.93 2.74
C LYS A 213 -4.79 3.93 1.60
N CYS A 214 -4.07 4.03 0.49
CA CYS A 214 -4.15 3.05 -0.61
C CYS A 214 -3.64 1.65 -0.21
N THR A 215 -2.71 1.58 0.74
CA THR A 215 -2.23 0.31 1.31
C THR A 215 -3.26 -0.30 2.26
N ASP A 216 -3.89 0.52 3.10
CA ASP A 216 -4.94 0.11 4.03
C ASP A 216 -6.17 -0.42 3.27
N GLU A 217 -6.64 0.30 2.25
CA GLU A 217 -7.75 -0.16 1.40
C GLU A 217 -7.40 -1.45 0.63
N ALA A 218 -6.17 -1.59 0.12
CA ALA A 218 -5.75 -2.83 -0.55
C ALA A 218 -5.81 -4.04 0.39
N LYS A 219 -5.31 -3.90 1.63
CA LYS A 219 -5.38 -4.94 2.67
C LYS A 219 -6.84 -5.25 3.03
N LEU A 220 -7.66 -4.23 3.26
CA LEU A 220 -9.07 -4.38 3.63
C LEU A 220 -9.90 -5.02 2.51
N TYR A 221 -9.64 -4.66 1.25
CA TYR A 221 -10.28 -5.25 0.07
C TYR A 221 -9.90 -6.73 -0.08
N GLN A 222 -8.62 -7.09 0.09
CA GLN A 222 -8.18 -8.49 0.11
C GLN A 222 -8.82 -9.30 1.25
N LYS A 223 -8.87 -8.75 2.47
CA LYS A 223 -9.55 -9.38 3.62
C LYS A 223 -11.04 -9.63 3.32
N ARG A 224 -11.77 -8.61 2.84
CA ARG A 224 -13.19 -8.72 2.46
C ARG A 224 -13.41 -9.78 1.37
N ARG A 225 -12.57 -9.83 0.32
CA ARG A 225 -12.65 -10.87 -0.72
C ARG A 225 -12.41 -12.28 -0.18
N ARG A 226 -11.42 -12.47 0.71
CA ARG A 226 -11.14 -13.78 1.34
C ARG A 226 -12.34 -14.24 2.18
N LEU A 227 -12.89 -13.37 3.02
CA LEU A 227 -14.05 -13.68 3.86
C LEU A 227 -15.29 -14.02 3.02
N ARG A 228 -15.58 -13.24 1.96
CA ARG A 228 -16.67 -13.53 1.01
C ARG A 228 -16.49 -14.90 0.32
N ARG A 229 -15.25 -15.31 -0.02
CA ARG A 229 -14.99 -16.65 -0.59
C ARG A 229 -15.26 -17.76 0.43
N LEU A 230 -14.78 -17.61 1.67
CA LEU A 230 -14.97 -18.60 2.73
C LEU A 230 -16.46 -18.75 3.10
N ALA A 231 -17.21 -17.66 3.19
CA ALA A 231 -18.65 -17.70 3.44
C ALA A 231 -19.44 -18.44 2.33
N ARG A 232 -19.07 -18.23 1.06
CA ARG A 232 -19.62 -19.03 -0.06
C ARG A 232 -19.26 -20.51 0.06
N GLN A 233 -18.01 -20.83 0.40
CA GLN A 233 -17.57 -22.22 0.58
C GLN A 233 -18.32 -22.94 1.71
N ARG A 234 -18.64 -22.27 2.82
CA ARG A 234 -19.44 -22.84 3.92
C ARG A 234 -20.86 -23.19 3.47
N ARG A 235 -21.59 -22.23 2.86
CA ARG A 235 -22.97 -22.47 2.37
C ARG A 235 -23.04 -23.63 1.36
N ASN A 236 -22.02 -23.78 0.50
CA ASN A 236 -21.97 -24.88 -0.46
C ASN A 236 -21.78 -26.27 0.19
N ILE A 237 -21.28 -26.37 1.41
CA ILE A 237 -21.12 -27.64 2.15
C ILE A 237 -22.42 -28.00 2.88
N GLU A 238 -23.14 -27.00 3.36
CA GLU A 238 -24.43 -27.17 4.08
C GLU A 238 -25.59 -27.54 3.13
N ASN A 239 -25.45 -27.32 1.81
CA ASN A 239 -26.45 -27.63 0.79
C ASN A 239 -26.22 -28.98 0.06
N ILE A 240 -25.45 -29.90 0.65
CA ILE A 240 -25.25 -31.25 0.07
C ILE A 240 -26.51 -32.09 0.32
N PRO A 241 -27.18 -32.63 -0.72
CA PRO A 241 -28.37 -33.46 -0.53
C PRO A 241 -28.01 -34.75 0.22
N PRO A 242 -28.92 -35.28 1.06
CA PRO A 242 -28.65 -36.50 1.82
C PRO A 242 -28.35 -37.68 0.89
N PRO A 243 -27.43 -38.59 1.27
CA PRO A 243 -27.16 -39.79 0.49
C PRO A 243 -28.44 -40.63 0.38
N GLN A 244 -28.78 -41.04 -0.84
CA GLN A 244 -29.97 -41.86 -1.06
C GLN A 244 -29.70 -43.32 -0.66
N PRO A 245 -30.70 -44.01 -0.07
CA PRO A 245 -30.59 -45.39 0.40
C PRO A 245 -30.57 -46.43 -0.72
#